data_AF-A0A9P8GYA3-F1
#
_entry.id   AF-A0A9P8GYA3-F1
#
_cell.length_a   1.000
_cell.length_b   1.000
_cell.length_c   1.000
_cell.angle_alpha   90.00
_cell.angle_beta   90.00
_cell.angle_gamma   90.00
#
_symmetry.space_group_name_H-M   'P 1'
#
loop_
_entity.id
_entity.type
_entity.pdbx_description
1 polymer ?
#
loop_
_entity_poly.entity_id
_entity_poly.type
_entity_poly.pdbx_seq_one_letter_code
_entity_poly.pdbx_strand_id
1 'polypeptide(L)'
;MALDSSQNDTISVGFVGPSANGSQLIKGHVLSFLASEKNMKCSDDITIFSELTGGKLPPAEKQPRRLTDEANIFMIAGGEAITQLLIIVSYHLIANPYVLAKLREKLDVAMPTLDREITWCELEKLPYLGRPNHLDQGLWISAIFTTQLPRVAPNDMLRYESFDIPPGVRTRVRTFKLPVLIRSLDSCIDDFSLIWILFFGQDHWKFLVPFSKGSRGCVGMNLAHAQAYLVIAKVFPKCGTPPISVHSADDEASAHETAMFHILVTLLDVPVEDYSRNKSAASAAQATNALFQSVTSDASPQRAEQHSYAALCTVWSELFNFIKQSPADHSAMQRLVDWIVELRNLKVQTLHIWNRDIELWTDLPLLGPEWLEWIEEYYVHPEDGKSSRYKAFRDMLEKDGGYALYNFWQ
;
A
#
# COMPACT_ATOMS: atom_id res chain seq x y z
N MET A 1 36.58 8.29 52.47
CA MET A 1 35.76 9.16 51.59
C MET A 1 35.97 8.63 50.16
N ALA A 2 35.49 7.42 49.90
CA ALA A 2 34.22 7.15 49.22
C ALA A 2 34.23 7.67 47.78
N LEU A 3 34.87 6.90 46.89
CA LEU A 3 34.64 6.97 45.45
C LEU A 3 33.42 6.09 45.17
N ASP A 4 32.29 6.74 44.89
CA ASP A 4 31.03 6.10 44.55
C ASP A 4 31.10 5.54 43.12
N SER A 5 31.06 4.22 43.04
CA SER A 5 30.94 3.42 41.83
C SER A 5 29.47 3.32 41.43
N SER A 6 28.97 4.24 40.61
CA SER A 6 27.59 4.13 40.10
C SER A 6 27.27 4.85 38.78
N GLN A 7 28.23 5.00 37.86
CA GLN A 7 27.90 5.29 36.46
C GLN A 7 27.75 4.00 35.65
N ASN A 8 26.52 3.49 35.63
CA ASN A 8 26.07 2.52 34.64
C ASN A 8 26.10 3.17 33.26
N ASP A 9 27.19 2.98 32.52
CA ASP A 9 27.29 3.26 31.09
C ASP A 9 26.38 2.29 30.32
N THR A 10 25.09 2.60 30.28
CA THR A 10 24.13 1.93 29.38
C THR A 10 23.90 2.87 28.20
N ILE A 11 24.57 2.61 27.08
CA ILE A 11 24.25 3.28 25.81
C ILE A 11 22.88 2.76 25.36
N SER A 12 21.83 3.52 25.63
CA SER A 12 20.50 3.30 25.09
C SER A 12 20.49 3.67 23.60
N VAL A 13 20.53 2.65 22.74
CA VAL A 13 20.16 2.81 21.33
C VAL A 13 18.64 2.91 21.29
N GLY A 14 18.11 4.13 21.33
CA GLY A 14 16.68 4.39 21.31
C GLY A 14 16.06 3.98 19.98
N PHE A 15 15.39 2.82 19.96
CA PHE A 15 14.17 2.68 19.17
C PHE A 15 13.10 3.55 19.83
N VAL A 16 12.18 4.14 19.05
CA VAL A 16 10.98 4.76 19.61
C VAL A 16 10.22 3.63 20.31
N GLY A 17 10.41 3.55 21.63
CA GLY A 17 9.68 2.62 22.47
C GLY A 17 8.21 2.97 22.50
N PRO A 18 7.36 2.09 23.06
CA PRO A 18 5.95 2.40 23.26
C PRO A 18 5.85 3.70 24.04
N SER A 19 4.77 4.47 23.84
CA SER A 19 4.46 5.60 24.72
C SER A 19 4.58 5.16 26.19
N ALA A 20 4.88 6.09 27.10
CA ALA A 20 5.03 5.76 28.53
C ALA A 20 3.85 4.93 29.07
N ASN A 21 2.65 5.15 28.51
CA ASN A 21 1.44 4.40 28.80
C ASN A 21 1.47 2.95 28.27
N GLY A 22 1.96 2.72 27.05
CA GLY A 22 2.09 1.38 26.47
C GLY A 22 3.06 0.48 27.23
N SER A 23 4.21 1.03 27.65
CA SER A 23 5.19 0.28 28.45
C SER A 23 4.64 -0.09 29.84
N GLN A 24 3.83 0.78 30.45
CA GLN A 24 3.16 0.49 31.72
C GLN A 24 2.09 -0.60 31.59
N LEU A 25 1.31 -0.58 30.51
CA LEU A 25 0.32 -1.63 30.22
C LEU A 25 0.99 -3.00 30.06
N ILE A 26 2.04 -3.09 29.25
CA ILE A 26 2.79 -4.35 29.03
C ILE A 26 3.33 -4.88 30.36
N LYS A 27 3.92 -4.00 31.19
CA LYS A 27 4.37 -4.36 32.53
C LYS A 27 3.22 -4.88 33.41
N GLY A 28 2.05 -4.25 33.34
CA GLY A 28 0.84 -4.69 34.04
C GLY A 28 0.42 -6.11 33.64
N HIS A 29 0.39 -6.40 32.33
CA HIS A 29 0.08 -7.74 31.81
C HIS A 29 1.10 -8.79 32.25
N VAL A 30 2.39 -8.49 32.22
CA VAL A 30 3.45 -9.40 32.68
C VAL A 30 3.31 -9.70 34.17
N LEU A 31 3.05 -8.69 35.00
CA LEU A 31 2.84 -8.89 36.44
C LEU A 31 1.57 -9.70 36.73
N SER A 32 0.51 -9.47 35.97
CA SER A 32 -0.73 -10.26 36.06
C SER A 32 -0.49 -11.73 35.69
N PHE A 33 0.25 -11.99 34.61
CA PHE A 33 0.64 -13.34 34.20
C PHE A 33 1.47 -14.06 35.28
N LEU A 34 2.48 -13.40 35.85
CA LEU A 34 3.30 -14.00 36.91
C LEU A 34 2.51 -14.25 38.21
N ALA A 35 1.48 -13.45 38.47
CA ALA A 35 0.58 -13.64 39.60
C ALA A 35 -0.40 -14.80 39.35
N SER A 36 -0.90 -14.97 38.12
CA SER A 36 -1.81 -16.06 37.75
C SER A 36 -1.09 -17.41 37.66
N GLU A 37 0.15 -17.44 37.15
CA GLU A 37 0.96 -18.66 37.04
C GLU A 37 1.20 -19.32 38.39
N LYS A 38 1.38 -18.53 39.47
CA LYS A 38 1.47 -19.05 40.85
C LYS A 38 0.20 -19.76 41.33
N ASN A 39 -0.93 -19.48 40.70
CA ASN A 39 -2.26 -19.99 41.09
C ASN A 39 -2.83 -21.00 40.06
N MET A 40 -2.15 -21.25 38.94
CA MET A 40 -2.68 -22.05 37.84
C MET A 40 -2.19 -23.50 37.95
N LYS A 41 -3.11 -24.46 38.11
CA LYS A 41 -2.87 -25.87 37.74
C LYS A 41 -2.87 -25.93 36.21
N CYS A 42 -1.80 -26.47 35.62
CA CYS A 42 -1.59 -26.77 34.20
C CYS A 42 -2.76 -26.35 33.29
N SER A 43 -2.72 -25.12 32.79
CA SER A 43 -3.58 -24.69 31.69
C SER A 43 -3.03 -25.29 30.40
N ASP A 44 -3.91 -25.78 29.52
CA ASP A 44 -3.53 -26.34 28.21
C ASP A 44 -3.02 -25.29 27.21
N ASP A 45 -3.15 -24.00 27.52
CA ASP A 45 -2.72 -22.91 26.65
C ASP A 45 -1.23 -22.55 26.86
N ILE A 46 -0.36 -23.22 26.09
CA ILE A 46 1.07 -22.92 26.04
C ILE A 46 1.28 -21.57 25.33
N THR A 47 1.83 -20.61 26.06
CA THR A 47 2.25 -19.30 25.55
C THR A 47 3.77 -19.16 25.53
N ILE A 48 4.28 -18.16 24.82
CA ILE A 48 5.71 -17.82 24.85
C ILE A 48 6.16 -17.56 26.30
N PHE A 49 5.34 -16.87 27.10
CA PHE A 49 5.70 -16.54 28.48
C PHE A 49 5.71 -17.76 29.40
N SER A 50 4.78 -18.71 29.24
CA SER A 50 4.82 -19.96 30.01
C SER A 50 6.04 -20.82 29.66
N GLU A 51 6.52 -20.79 28.41
CA GLU A 51 7.78 -21.46 28.04
C GLU A 51 9.01 -20.73 28.61
N LEU A 52 9.01 -19.39 28.64
CA LEU A 52 10.10 -18.63 29.25
C LEU A 52 10.20 -18.84 30.78
N THR A 53 9.06 -18.89 31.48
CA THR A 53 9.01 -19.09 32.93
C THR A 53 9.16 -20.55 33.33
N GLY A 54 8.55 -21.49 32.59
CA GLY A 54 8.63 -22.93 32.81
C GLY A 54 9.92 -23.59 32.31
N GLY A 55 10.62 -22.95 31.37
CA GLY A 55 11.81 -23.49 30.72
C GLY A 55 13.10 -23.44 31.57
N LYS A 56 14.23 -23.77 30.94
CA LYS A 56 15.55 -23.92 31.57
C LYS A 56 16.31 -22.60 31.82
N LEU A 57 15.66 -21.45 31.64
CA LEU A 57 16.32 -20.15 31.81
C LEU A 57 16.76 -19.93 33.27
N PRO A 58 17.90 -19.25 33.51
CA PRO A 58 18.32 -18.88 34.86
C PRO A 58 17.27 -17.99 35.57
N PRO A 59 17.16 -18.05 36.91
CA PRO A 59 16.20 -17.22 37.65
C PRO A 59 16.31 -15.72 37.38
N ALA A 60 17.51 -15.23 37.03
CA ALA A 60 17.74 -13.83 36.67
C ALA A 60 17.03 -13.41 35.38
N GLU A 61 16.89 -14.30 34.39
CA GLU A 61 16.19 -14.02 33.13
C GLU A 61 14.67 -14.12 33.26
N LYS A 62 14.18 -14.74 34.35
CA LYS A 62 12.74 -14.88 34.66
C LYS A 62 12.20 -13.71 35.49
N GLN A 63 13.02 -12.71 35.77
CA GLN A 63 12.59 -11.55 36.57
C GLN A 63 11.54 -10.73 35.82
N PRO A 64 10.57 -10.11 36.52
CA PRO A 64 9.50 -9.34 35.89
C PRO A 64 10.00 -8.27 34.92
N ARG A 65 11.14 -7.62 35.26
CA ARG A 65 11.78 -6.63 34.39
C ARG A 65 12.24 -7.26 33.07
N ARG A 66 12.96 -8.39 33.12
CA ARG A 66 13.46 -9.07 31.92
C ARG A 66 12.30 -9.54 31.03
N LEU A 67 11.27 -10.13 31.62
CA LEU A 67 10.07 -10.55 30.90
C LEU A 67 9.30 -9.36 30.29
N THR A 68 9.29 -8.21 30.97
CA THR A 68 8.72 -6.97 30.41
C THR A 68 9.54 -6.47 29.22
N ASP A 69 10.87 -6.54 29.30
CA ASP A 69 11.74 -6.18 28.17
C ASP A 69 11.48 -7.10 26.96
N GLU A 70 11.38 -8.42 27.16
CA GLU A 70 11.04 -9.37 26.10
C GLU A 70 9.64 -9.12 25.51
N ALA A 71 8.64 -8.84 26.36
CA ALA A 71 7.29 -8.51 25.92
C ALA A 71 7.24 -7.28 25.02
N ASN A 72 7.97 -6.23 25.39
CA ASN A 72 8.09 -5.02 24.56
C ASN A 72 8.71 -5.34 23.20
N ILE A 73 9.76 -6.16 23.17
CA ILE A 73 10.42 -6.57 21.92
C ILE A 73 9.44 -7.36 21.05
N PHE A 74 8.70 -8.33 21.60
CA PHE A 74 7.74 -9.11 20.83
C PHE A 74 6.60 -8.27 20.26
N MET A 75 6.05 -7.34 21.04
CA MET A 75 4.96 -6.46 20.58
C MET A 75 5.41 -5.56 19.43
N ILE A 76 6.59 -4.95 19.53
CA ILE A 76 7.09 -4.03 18.51
C ILE A 76 7.55 -4.81 17.28
N ALA A 77 8.41 -5.81 17.47
CA ALA A 77 9.00 -6.55 16.35
C ALA A 77 7.98 -7.45 15.65
N GLY A 78 7.00 -7.99 16.36
CA GLY A 78 5.94 -8.84 15.81
C GLY A 78 4.70 -8.08 15.34
N GLY A 79 4.56 -6.80 15.69
CA GLY A 79 3.42 -5.97 15.31
C GLY A 79 3.73 -4.99 14.18
N GLU A 80 4.67 -4.07 14.41
CA GLU A 80 4.97 -2.99 13.46
C GLU A 80 5.56 -3.52 12.15
N ALA A 81 6.54 -4.42 12.26
CA ALA A 81 7.24 -4.98 11.11
C ALA A 81 6.29 -5.70 10.13
N ILE A 82 5.39 -6.53 10.67
CA ILE A 82 4.43 -7.27 9.85
C ILE A 82 3.33 -6.35 9.29
N THR A 83 2.93 -5.33 10.05
CA THR A 83 1.95 -4.33 9.59
C THR A 83 2.49 -3.56 8.39
N GLN A 84 3.73 -3.06 8.47
CA GLN A 84 4.38 -2.38 7.35
C GLN A 84 4.53 -3.29 6.13
N LEU A 85 4.92 -4.56 6.32
CA LEU A 85 4.97 -5.53 5.24
C LEU A 85 3.60 -5.68 4.56
N LEU A 86 2.56 -5.90 5.36
CA LEU A 86 1.21 -6.12 4.86
C LEU A 86 0.68 -4.91 4.13
N ILE A 87 0.91 -3.68 4.62
CA ILE A 87 0.51 -2.44 3.93
C ILE A 87 1.14 -2.38 2.53
N ILE A 88 2.45 -2.60 2.44
CA ILE A 88 3.20 -2.45 1.19
C ILE A 88 2.85 -3.56 0.19
N VAL A 89 2.76 -4.80 0.67
CA VAL A 89 2.29 -5.92 -0.16
C VAL A 89 0.86 -5.68 -0.62
N SER A 90 -0.01 -5.18 0.25
CA SER A 90 -1.40 -4.88 -0.09
C SER A 90 -1.50 -3.81 -1.16
N TYR A 91 -0.76 -2.71 -1.01
CA TYR A 91 -0.69 -1.65 -2.02
C TYR A 91 -0.27 -2.22 -3.39
N HIS A 92 0.80 -3.00 -3.44
CA HIS A 92 1.30 -3.56 -4.69
C HIS A 92 0.39 -4.63 -5.29
N LEU A 93 -0.34 -5.40 -4.47
CA LEU A 93 -1.36 -6.33 -4.96
C LEU A 93 -2.55 -5.58 -5.55
N ILE A 94 -3.02 -4.52 -4.90
CA ILE A 94 -4.18 -3.73 -5.35
C ILE A 94 -3.83 -2.92 -6.61
N ALA A 95 -2.66 -2.29 -6.62
CA ALA A 95 -2.16 -1.53 -7.77
C ALA A 95 -1.86 -2.43 -9.00
N ASN A 96 -1.86 -3.75 -8.82
CA ASN A 96 -1.62 -4.71 -9.90
C ASN A 96 -2.75 -5.76 -9.97
N PRO A 97 -3.87 -5.43 -10.63
CA PRO A 97 -5.04 -6.29 -10.72
C PRO A 97 -4.74 -7.68 -11.31
N TYR A 98 -3.75 -7.77 -12.20
CA TYR A 98 -3.33 -9.04 -12.80
C TYR A 98 -2.70 -9.99 -11.77
N VAL A 99 -1.75 -9.50 -10.98
CA VAL A 99 -1.11 -10.30 -9.92
C VAL A 99 -2.14 -10.69 -8.86
N LEU A 100 -3.05 -9.79 -8.51
CA LEU A 100 -4.14 -10.10 -7.58
C LEU A 100 -5.11 -11.16 -8.14
N ALA A 101 -5.48 -11.07 -9.42
CA ALA A 101 -6.35 -12.06 -10.05
C ALA A 101 -5.70 -13.46 -10.05
N LYS A 102 -4.41 -13.55 -10.35
CA LYS A 102 -3.67 -14.82 -10.27
C LYS A 102 -3.58 -15.37 -8.86
N LEU A 103 -3.31 -14.50 -7.88
CA LEU A 103 -3.30 -14.89 -6.46
C LEU A 103 -4.66 -15.47 -6.06
N ARG A 104 -5.76 -14.82 -6.47
CA ARG A 104 -7.13 -15.31 -6.22
C ARG A 104 -7.40 -16.64 -6.87
N GLU A 105 -7.05 -16.84 -8.15
CA GLU A 105 -7.22 -18.12 -8.83
C GLU A 105 -6.56 -19.27 -8.05
N LYS A 106 -5.35 -19.05 -7.51
CA LYS A 106 -4.66 -20.06 -6.69
C LYS A 106 -5.30 -20.24 -5.31
N LEU A 107 -5.75 -19.16 -4.70
CA LEU A 107 -6.48 -19.20 -3.43
C LEU A 107 -7.84 -19.87 -3.57
N ASP A 108 -8.55 -19.73 -4.70
CA ASP A 108 -9.86 -20.37 -4.93
C ASP A 108 -9.71 -21.88 -5.06
N VAL A 109 -8.65 -22.35 -5.74
CA VAL A 109 -8.31 -23.78 -5.78
C VAL A 109 -7.92 -24.29 -4.39
N ALA A 110 -7.13 -23.51 -3.65
CA ALA A 110 -6.68 -23.89 -2.32
C ALA A 110 -7.74 -23.68 -1.23
N MET A 111 -8.75 -22.85 -1.44
CA MET A 111 -9.82 -22.55 -0.49
C MET A 111 -11.14 -22.38 -1.25
N PRO A 112 -11.76 -23.49 -1.69
CA PRO A 112 -12.99 -23.43 -2.47
C PRO A 112 -14.16 -22.76 -1.73
N THR A 113 -14.10 -22.76 -0.40
CA THR A 113 -15.02 -22.04 0.48
C THR A 113 -14.22 -21.15 1.42
N LEU A 114 -14.74 -19.95 1.68
CA LEU A 114 -14.08 -18.96 2.55
C LEU A 114 -13.89 -19.46 3.99
N ASP A 115 -14.80 -20.31 4.44
CA ASP A 115 -14.82 -20.93 5.77
C ASP A 115 -13.87 -22.14 5.87
N ARG A 116 -13.25 -22.55 4.76
CA ARG A 116 -12.20 -23.57 4.82
C ARG A 116 -11.06 -23.05 5.70
N GLU A 117 -10.77 -23.80 6.76
CA GLU A 117 -9.53 -23.63 7.51
C GLU A 117 -8.37 -24.07 6.61
N ILE A 118 -7.46 -23.14 6.37
CA ILE A 118 -6.22 -23.40 5.64
C ILE A 118 -5.05 -23.21 6.59
N THR A 119 -4.09 -24.12 6.54
CA THR A 119 -2.88 -24.02 7.34
C THR A 119 -1.85 -23.14 6.65
N TRP A 120 -0.99 -22.48 7.44
CA TRP A 120 0.14 -21.73 6.87
C TRP A 120 1.06 -22.63 6.02
N CYS A 121 1.21 -23.92 6.38
CA CYS A 121 1.98 -24.92 5.64
C CYS A 121 1.43 -25.18 4.23
N GLU A 122 0.11 -25.12 4.05
CA GLU A 122 -0.52 -25.25 2.74
C GLU A 122 -0.32 -23.98 1.92
N LEU A 123 -0.46 -22.81 2.54
CA LEU A 123 -0.25 -21.51 1.90
C LEU A 123 1.20 -21.31 1.46
N GLU A 124 2.17 -21.79 2.24
CA GLU A 124 3.60 -21.75 1.89
C GLU A 124 3.90 -22.57 0.62
N LYS A 125 3.09 -23.56 0.26
CA LYS A 125 3.28 -24.34 -0.97
C LYS A 125 2.66 -23.69 -2.19
N LEU A 126 1.82 -22.66 -2.01
CA LEU A 126 1.19 -21.99 -3.12
C LEU A 126 2.22 -21.16 -3.90
N PRO A 127 2.29 -21.31 -5.23
CA PRO A 127 2.97 -20.33 -6.07
C PRO A 127 2.43 -18.94 -5.73
N TYR A 128 3.27 -17.91 -5.75
CA TYR A 128 2.98 -16.53 -5.33
C TYR A 128 3.12 -16.24 -3.82
N LEU A 129 2.78 -17.19 -2.94
CA LEU A 129 2.92 -17.02 -1.47
C LEU A 129 4.21 -17.67 -0.93
N GLY A 130 4.52 -18.89 -1.34
CA GLY A 130 5.71 -19.65 -0.89
C GLY A 130 7.06 -19.02 -1.21
N ARG A 131 8.17 -19.59 -0.72
CA ARG A 131 9.50 -19.17 -1.19
C ARG A 131 9.85 -19.83 -2.54
N PRO A 132 10.66 -19.16 -3.40
CA PRO A 132 11.16 -17.79 -3.30
C PRO A 132 10.24 -16.82 -4.07
N ASN A 133 9.05 -16.47 -3.53
CA ASN A 133 8.05 -15.67 -4.25
C ASN A 133 7.86 -14.25 -3.67
N HIS A 134 6.80 -13.58 -4.12
CA HIS A 134 6.48 -12.16 -3.91
C HIS A 134 6.50 -11.66 -2.47
N LEU A 135 6.25 -12.51 -1.47
CA LEU A 135 6.31 -12.05 -0.09
C LEU A 135 7.73 -11.67 0.34
N ASP A 136 8.75 -12.40 -0.12
CA ASP A 136 10.16 -12.07 0.15
C ASP A 136 10.57 -10.79 -0.59
N GLN A 137 9.91 -10.46 -1.71
CA GLN A 137 10.08 -9.18 -2.42
C GLN A 137 9.35 -8.05 -1.69
N GLY A 138 8.14 -8.28 -1.17
CA GLY A 138 7.43 -7.35 -0.30
C GLY A 138 8.26 -7.02 0.94
N LEU A 139 8.92 -8.01 1.54
CA LEU A 139 9.88 -7.84 2.64
C LEU A 139 11.11 -7.04 2.25
N TRP A 140 11.51 -7.08 0.98
CA TRP A 140 12.61 -6.28 0.47
C TRP A 140 12.23 -4.82 0.24
N ILE A 141 11.13 -4.59 -0.47
CA ILE A 141 10.61 -3.26 -0.81
C ILE A 141 10.16 -2.53 0.45
N SER A 142 9.55 -3.26 1.38
CA SER A 142 9.07 -2.67 2.63
C SER A 142 10.18 -2.05 3.46
N ALA A 143 11.45 -2.44 3.24
CA ALA A 143 12.61 -1.87 3.89
C ALA A 143 12.39 -1.67 5.40
N ILE A 144 11.72 -2.63 6.03
CA ILE A 144 11.17 -2.55 7.41
C ILE A 144 12.21 -2.03 8.39
N PHE A 145 13.47 -2.43 8.19
CA PHE A 145 14.61 -1.89 8.90
C PHE A 145 15.61 -1.27 7.93
N THR A 146 15.50 0.06 7.72
CA THR A 146 16.55 0.86 7.04
C THR A 146 17.69 1.23 8.00
N THR A 147 17.43 1.21 9.30
CA THR A 147 18.43 1.44 10.34
C THR A 147 19.33 0.21 10.45
N GLN A 148 20.62 0.40 10.14
CA GLN A 148 21.59 -0.69 10.19
C GLN A 148 21.83 -1.08 11.65
N LEU A 149 21.36 -2.27 12.06
CA LEU A 149 21.57 -2.77 13.41
C LEU A 149 23.07 -2.97 13.66
N PRO A 150 23.71 -2.20 14.56
CA PRO A 150 25.14 -2.32 14.79
C PRO A 150 25.49 -3.68 15.39
N ARG A 151 26.70 -4.15 15.07
CA ARG A 151 27.37 -5.28 15.71
C ARG A 151 28.67 -4.78 16.31
N VAL A 152 29.03 -5.30 17.47
CA VAL A 152 30.27 -4.95 18.17
C VAL A 152 30.91 -6.26 18.61
N ALA A 153 32.16 -6.49 18.19
CA ALA A 153 33.01 -7.47 18.84
C ALA A 153 33.75 -6.72 19.96
N PRO A 154 33.39 -6.91 21.23
CA PRO A 154 33.92 -6.08 22.31
C PRO A 154 35.40 -6.37 22.58
N ASN A 155 35.83 -7.61 22.39
CA ASN A 155 37.15 -8.08 22.79
C ASN A 155 38.01 -8.59 21.63
N ASP A 156 37.39 -8.88 20.48
CA ASP A 156 38.06 -9.54 19.36
C ASP A 156 38.38 -8.55 18.24
N MET A 157 39.58 -8.67 17.67
CA MET A 157 39.92 -8.00 16.41
C MET A 157 39.27 -8.78 15.26
N LEU A 158 38.34 -8.16 14.55
CA LEU A 158 37.70 -8.78 13.39
C LEU A 158 38.56 -8.52 12.16
N ARG A 159 38.74 -9.52 11.31
CA ARG A 159 39.40 -9.35 10.01
C ARG A 159 38.38 -9.52 8.88
N TYR A 160 38.24 -8.49 8.06
CA TYR A 160 37.43 -8.52 6.84
C TYR A 160 38.36 -8.29 5.64
N GLU A 161 38.61 -9.34 4.86
CA GLU A 161 39.57 -9.32 3.75
C GLU A 161 40.96 -8.80 4.22
N SER A 162 41.40 -7.66 3.70
CA SER A 162 42.66 -7.00 4.07
C SER A 162 42.52 -6.00 5.24
N PHE A 163 41.32 -5.81 5.79
CA PHE A 163 41.04 -4.83 6.82
C PHE A 163 40.96 -5.49 8.21
N ASP A 164 41.70 -4.92 9.15
CA ASP A 164 41.59 -5.24 10.57
C ASP A 164 40.68 -4.21 11.25
N ILE A 165 39.63 -4.71 11.91
CA ILE A 165 38.62 -3.93 12.62
C ILE A 165 38.86 -4.13 14.12
N PRO A 166 39.29 -3.08 14.85
CA PRO A 166 39.60 -3.18 16.27
C PRO A 166 38.41 -3.60 17.15
N PRO A 167 38.68 -4.19 18.33
CA PRO A 167 37.67 -4.42 19.35
C PRO A 167 36.90 -3.14 19.71
N GLY A 168 35.60 -3.28 19.98
CA GLY A 168 34.72 -2.17 20.37
C GLY A 168 34.15 -1.35 19.20
N VAL A 169 34.62 -1.55 17.97
CA VAL A 169 34.12 -0.83 16.80
C VAL A 169 32.73 -1.32 16.40
N ARG A 170 31.79 -0.37 16.23
CA ARG A 170 30.43 -0.64 15.71
C ARG A 170 30.50 -0.89 14.21
N THR A 171 30.33 -2.14 13.81
CA THR A 171 30.18 -2.54 12.41
C THR A 171 28.70 -2.60 12.04
N ARG A 172 28.38 -2.22 10.80
CA ARG A 172 27.02 -2.15 10.29
C ARG A 172 26.99 -2.68 8.87
N VAL A 173 26.02 -3.55 8.57
CA VAL A 173 25.82 -4.05 7.21
C VAL A 173 24.63 -3.32 6.61
N ARG A 174 24.83 -2.69 5.45
CA ARG A 174 23.73 -2.19 4.64
C ARG A 174 23.10 -3.37 3.91
N THR A 175 21.92 -3.77 4.38
CA THR A 175 21.07 -4.76 3.71
C THR A 175 20.33 -4.17 2.49
N PHE A 176 20.40 -2.85 2.30
CA PHE A 176 19.69 -2.11 1.27
C PHE A 176 20.65 -1.23 0.45
N LYS A 177 20.73 -1.47 -0.87
CA LYS A 177 21.36 -0.58 -1.87
C LYS A 177 20.36 -0.31 -3.00
N LEU A 178 19.23 0.31 -2.68
CA LEU A 178 18.22 0.66 -3.68
C LEU A 178 18.75 1.60 -4.79
N PRO A 179 19.59 2.63 -4.53
CA PRO A 179 20.00 3.57 -5.58
C PRO A 179 21.02 3.01 -6.59
N VAL A 180 21.80 1.99 -6.21
CA VAL A 180 22.84 1.42 -7.10
C VAL A 180 22.22 0.45 -8.10
N LEU A 181 21.12 -0.19 -7.75
CA LEU A 181 20.43 -1.12 -8.66
C LEU A 181 19.49 -0.38 -9.61
N ILE A 182 18.77 0.66 -9.15
CA ILE A 182 17.92 1.50 -10.01
C ILE A 182 18.71 2.09 -11.18
N ARG A 183 19.93 2.62 -10.93
CA ARG A 183 20.82 3.14 -11.99
C ARG A 183 21.37 2.09 -12.95
N SER A 184 21.40 0.80 -12.57
CA SER A 184 21.78 -0.28 -13.50
C SER A 184 20.60 -0.79 -14.32
N LEU A 185 19.39 -0.29 -14.05
CA LEU A 185 18.14 -0.73 -14.65
C LEU A 185 17.56 0.30 -15.63
N ASP A 186 18.25 1.41 -15.89
CA ASP A 186 17.85 2.50 -16.82
C ASP A 186 17.52 2.04 -18.27
N SER A 187 17.63 0.75 -18.58
CA SER A 187 17.30 0.18 -19.90
C SER A 187 16.17 -0.87 -19.90
N CYS A 188 15.55 -1.18 -18.75
CA CYS A 188 14.55 -2.26 -18.66
C CYS A 188 13.30 -1.90 -17.81
N ILE A 189 13.09 -0.64 -17.43
CA ILE A 189 11.94 -0.22 -16.61
C ILE A 189 10.82 0.28 -17.54
N ASP A 190 10.34 -0.59 -18.42
CA ASP A 190 9.15 -0.32 -19.24
C ASP A 190 7.91 -1.09 -18.73
N ASP A 191 8.07 -1.98 -17.74
CA ASP A 191 7.00 -2.85 -17.26
C ASP A 191 7.04 -2.99 -15.72
N PHE A 192 6.23 -2.20 -15.02
CA PHE A 192 6.14 -2.24 -13.55
C PHE A 192 5.29 -3.40 -13.00
N SER A 193 4.58 -4.17 -13.85
CA SER A 193 3.65 -5.21 -13.37
C SER A 193 4.28 -6.50 -12.90
N LEU A 194 5.55 -6.70 -13.19
CA LEU A 194 6.28 -7.82 -12.66
C LEU A 194 7.17 -7.22 -11.61
N ILE A 195 6.63 -7.09 -10.40
CA ILE A 195 7.45 -7.07 -9.20
C ILE A 195 8.20 -8.42 -9.19
N TRP A 196 9.32 -8.42 -9.92
CA TRP A 196 10.54 -9.20 -9.87
C TRP A 196 10.53 -10.72 -10.10
N ILE A 197 9.43 -11.35 -10.51
CA ILE A 197 9.44 -12.81 -10.81
C ILE A 197 10.26 -13.18 -12.07
N LEU A 198 10.46 -12.27 -13.02
CA LEU A 198 11.12 -12.61 -14.30
C LEU A 198 12.55 -12.07 -14.47
N PHE A 199 13.03 -11.15 -13.63
CA PHE A 199 14.28 -10.42 -13.93
C PHE A 199 15.51 -10.82 -13.11
N PHE A 200 15.37 -11.58 -12.03
CA PHE A 200 16.54 -12.08 -11.31
C PHE A 200 16.76 -13.57 -11.63
N GLY A 201 17.81 -13.86 -12.37
CA GLY A 201 18.36 -15.21 -12.44
C GLY A 201 18.62 -15.77 -11.03
N GLN A 202 18.71 -17.09 -10.92
CA GLN A 202 18.87 -17.83 -9.66
C GLN A 202 20.11 -17.43 -8.82
N ASP A 203 20.91 -16.44 -9.20
CA ASP A 203 22.13 -16.05 -8.48
C ASP A 203 22.00 -14.81 -7.59
N HIS A 204 20.88 -14.07 -7.65
CA HIS A 204 20.73 -12.80 -6.92
C HIS A 204 19.99 -12.90 -5.58
N TRP A 205 19.32 -14.02 -5.27
CA TRP A 205 18.65 -14.25 -3.99
C TRP A 205 19.62 -14.21 -2.79
N LYS A 206 20.91 -14.47 -3.01
CA LYS A 206 21.93 -14.41 -1.96
C LYS A 206 22.06 -13.01 -1.34
N PHE A 207 21.71 -11.97 -2.09
CA PHE A 207 21.73 -10.57 -1.67
C PHE A 207 20.44 -10.14 -0.96
N LEU A 208 19.38 -10.95 -1.03
CA LEU A 208 18.13 -10.69 -0.33
C LEU A 208 18.23 -11.20 1.11
N VAL A 209 18.34 -10.27 2.06
CA VAL A 209 18.53 -10.57 3.49
C VAL A 209 17.58 -9.77 4.40
N PRO A 210 16.26 -9.77 4.14
CA PRO A 210 15.29 -8.96 4.91
C PRO A 210 15.24 -9.36 6.39
N PHE A 211 15.55 -10.61 6.69
CA PHE A 211 15.61 -11.15 8.06
C PHE A 211 17.03 -11.21 8.63
N SER A 212 18.02 -10.59 7.99
CA SER A 212 19.44 -10.78 8.31
C SER A 212 19.89 -12.26 8.22
N LYS A 213 21.13 -12.56 8.63
CA LYS A 213 21.73 -13.91 8.61
C LYS A 213 22.63 -14.12 9.84
N GLY A 214 22.99 -15.38 10.09
CA GLY A 214 23.88 -15.78 11.17
C GLY A 214 23.20 -15.77 12.54
N SER A 215 24.01 -15.69 13.61
CA SER A 215 23.55 -15.77 15.01
C SER A 215 22.62 -14.64 15.46
N ARG A 216 22.47 -13.59 14.64
CA ARG A 216 21.59 -12.44 14.89
C ARG A 216 20.55 -12.26 13.77
N GLY A 217 20.22 -13.35 13.09
CA GLY A 217 19.05 -13.42 12.20
C GLY A 217 17.75 -13.18 12.96
N CYS A 218 16.71 -12.76 12.25
CA CYS A 218 15.39 -12.52 12.84
C CYS A 218 14.84 -13.81 13.45
N VAL A 219 14.53 -13.75 14.75
CA VAL A 219 13.89 -14.86 15.47
C VAL A 219 12.45 -15.10 15.00
N GLY A 220 11.76 -14.03 14.59
CA GLY A 220 10.36 -14.05 14.16
C GLY A 220 10.13 -14.38 12.69
N MET A 221 11.16 -14.80 11.94
CA MET A 221 11.04 -15.01 10.48
C MET A 221 9.86 -15.93 10.11
N ASN A 222 9.76 -17.09 10.76
CA ASN A 222 8.71 -18.06 10.44
C ASN A 222 7.32 -17.53 10.85
N LEU A 223 7.23 -16.83 11.97
CA LEU A 223 5.97 -16.22 12.42
C LEU A 223 5.53 -15.11 11.46
N ALA A 224 6.45 -14.26 11.00
CA ALA A 224 6.17 -13.20 10.04
C ALA A 224 5.65 -13.77 8.72
N HIS A 225 6.29 -14.84 8.21
CA HIS A 225 5.79 -15.55 7.02
C HIS A 225 4.40 -16.13 7.23
N ALA A 226 4.16 -16.83 8.35
CA ALA A 226 2.86 -17.41 8.65
C ALA A 226 1.76 -16.34 8.78
N GLN A 227 2.02 -15.24 9.50
CA GLN A 227 1.10 -14.11 9.63
C GLN A 227 0.77 -13.50 8.27
N ALA A 228 1.79 -13.23 7.44
CA ALA A 228 1.58 -12.67 6.12
C ALA A 228 0.75 -13.60 5.22
N TYR A 229 1.06 -14.90 5.18
CA TYR A 229 0.29 -15.87 4.41
C TYR A 229 -1.17 -15.90 4.82
N LEU A 230 -1.43 -16.03 6.12
CA LEU A 230 -2.79 -16.13 6.64
C LEU A 230 -3.58 -14.86 6.38
N VAL A 231 -3.00 -13.67 6.62
CA VAL A 231 -3.69 -12.40 6.37
C VAL A 231 -3.98 -12.23 4.88
N ILE A 232 -2.99 -12.45 4.00
CA ILE A 232 -3.18 -12.30 2.56
C ILE A 232 -4.26 -13.27 2.06
N ALA A 233 -4.19 -14.54 2.48
CA ALA A 233 -5.13 -15.58 2.09
C ALA A 233 -6.57 -15.34 2.59
N LYS A 234 -6.78 -14.58 3.67
CA LYS A 234 -8.12 -14.27 4.19
C LYS A 234 -8.68 -12.94 3.70
N VAL A 235 -7.81 -11.96 3.42
CA VAL A 235 -8.23 -10.62 2.96
C VAL A 235 -8.48 -10.62 1.46
N PHE A 236 -7.53 -11.07 0.64
CA PHE A 236 -7.56 -10.84 -0.80
C PHE A 236 -8.55 -11.70 -1.62
N PRO A 237 -9.09 -12.83 -1.14
CA PRO A 237 -10.27 -13.42 -1.78
C PRO A 237 -11.50 -12.51 -1.74
N LYS A 238 -11.62 -11.66 -0.71
CA LYS A 238 -12.79 -10.77 -0.48
C LYS A 238 -12.53 -9.32 -0.89
N CYS A 239 -11.28 -8.88 -0.86
CA CYS A 239 -10.88 -7.47 -0.98
C CYS A 239 -9.89 -7.26 -2.14
N GLY A 240 -9.86 -6.06 -2.73
CA GLY A 240 -8.81 -5.64 -3.67
C GLY A 240 -9.18 -5.56 -5.16
N THR A 241 -10.43 -5.82 -5.54
CA THR A 241 -10.95 -5.33 -6.83
C THR A 241 -11.35 -3.87 -6.64
N PRO A 242 -11.01 -2.93 -7.54
CA PRO A 242 -11.33 -1.54 -7.27
C PRO A 242 -12.85 -1.31 -7.39
N PRO A 243 -13.44 -0.50 -6.50
CA PRO A 243 -12.81 0.16 -5.37
C PRO A 243 -13.34 -0.41 -4.04
N ILE A 244 -12.43 -0.85 -3.16
CA ILE A 244 -12.59 -0.36 -1.78
C ILE A 244 -12.34 1.12 -1.93
N SER A 245 -13.41 1.87 -2.12
CA SER A 245 -13.34 3.25 -1.72
C SER A 245 -13.01 3.22 -0.24
N VAL A 246 -12.11 4.10 0.19
CA VAL A 246 -11.96 4.39 1.62
C VAL A 246 -13.20 5.19 2.04
N HIS A 247 -14.39 4.60 1.87
CA HIS A 247 -15.62 5.01 2.49
C HIS A 247 -15.66 4.25 3.81
N SER A 248 -15.52 4.98 4.90
CA SER A 248 -15.86 4.48 6.22
C SER A 248 -17.31 4.00 6.19
N ALA A 249 -17.53 2.69 6.30
CA ALA A 249 -18.70 2.01 6.89
C ALA A 249 -20.14 2.57 6.72
N ASP A 250 -20.40 3.48 5.78
CA ASP A 250 -21.69 4.11 5.53
C ASP A 250 -22.00 3.94 4.03
N ASP A 251 -22.66 2.84 3.70
CA ASP A 251 -23.16 2.51 2.36
C ASP A 251 -24.35 3.42 1.96
N GLU A 252 -24.06 4.69 1.65
CA GLU A 252 -24.89 5.52 0.77
C GLU A 252 -23.95 6.25 -0.19
N ALA A 253 -24.15 6.08 -1.51
CA ALA A 253 -23.48 6.92 -2.50
C ALA A 253 -23.67 8.38 -2.09
N SER A 254 -22.58 9.14 -2.02
CA SER A 254 -22.66 10.51 -1.51
C SER A 254 -23.66 11.30 -2.36
N ALA A 255 -24.32 12.29 -1.77
CA ALA A 255 -25.26 13.15 -2.49
C ALA A 255 -24.61 13.78 -3.75
N HIS A 256 -23.30 14.01 -3.72
CA HIS A 256 -22.53 14.55 -4.84
C HIS A 256 -22.27 13.53 -5.95
N GLU A 257 -21.96 12.28 -5.62
CA GLU A 257 -21.83 11.18 -6.61
C GLU A 257 -23.18 10.94 -7.31
N THR A 258 -24.26 10.87 -6.53
CA THR A 258 -25.62 10.72 -7.07
C THR A 258 -25.99 11.88 -8.00
N ALA A 259 -25.66 13.12 -7.62
CA ALA A 259 -25.90 14.29 -8.45
C ALA A 259 -25.09 14.25 -9.75
N MET A 260 -23.80 13.89 -9.67
CA MET A 260 -22.93 13.78 -10.85
C MET A 260 -23.42 12.69 -11.82
N PHE A 261 -23.80 11.53 -11.29
CA PHE A 261 -24.40 10.44 -12.06
C PHE A 261 -25.66 10.92 -12.80
N HIS A 262 -26.58 11.62 -12.11
CA HIS A 262 -27.79 12.15 -12.75
C HIS A 262 -27.50 13.19 -13.85
N ILE A 263 -26.47 14.02 -13.69
CA ILE A 263 -26.04 14.96 -14.73
C ILE A 263 -25.62 14.20 -15.99
N LEU A 264 -24.79 13.15 -15.84
CA LEU A 264 -24.31 12.35 -16.97
C LEU A 264 -25.43 11.50 -17.61
N VAL A 265 -26.30 10.87 -16.82
CA VAL A 265 -27.46 10.15 -17.35
C VAL A 265 -28.34 11.09 -18.17
N THR A 266 -28.65 12.28 -17.66
CA THR A 266 -29.47 13.26 -18.37
C THR A 266 -28.82 13.69 -19.70
N LEU A 267 -27.50 13.85 -19.73
CA LEU A 267 -26.74 14.15 -20.94
C LEU A 267 -26.82 13.01 -21.98
N LEU A 268 -26.76 11.76 -21.51
CA LEU A 268 -26.72 10.56 -22.35
C LEU A 268 -28.11 10.12 -22.85
N ASP A 269 -29.18 10.37 -22.08
CA ASP A 269 -30.55 9.96 -22.42
C ASP A 269 -31.25 10.87 -23.43
N VAL A 270 -30.66 12.02 -23.78
CA VAL A 270 -31.23 12.92 -24.81
C VAL A 270 -31.34 12.18 -26.16
N PRO A 271 -32.45 12.21 -26.89
CA PRO A 271 -32.50 11.66 -28.25
C PRO A 271 -31.44 12.30 -29.15
N VAL A 272 -30.79 11.51 -30.02
CA VAL A 272 -29.69 11.99 -30.90
C VAL A 272 -30.13 13.19 -31.75
N GLU A 273 -31.37 13.18 -32.22
CA GLU A 273 -31.98 14.25 -33.04
C GLU A 273 -32.13 15.58 -32.31
N ASP A 274 -32.23 15.53 -30.98
CA ASP A 274 -32.49 16.67 -30.11
C ASP A 274 -31.24 17.17 -29.38
N TYR A 275 -30.19 16.35 -29.32
CA TYR A 275 -28.97 16.64 -28.58
C TYR A 275 -28.33 17.99 -28.95
N SER A 276 -28.08 18.22 -30.23
CA SER A 276 -27.48 19.48 -30.71
C SER A 276 -28.43 20.68 -30.59
N ARG A 277 -29.75 20.46 -30.59
CA ARG A 277 -30.75 21.53 -30.49
C ARG A 277 -30.90 22.04 -29.06
N ASN A 278 -30.68 21.17 -28.07
CA ASN A 278 -30.94 21.46 -26.66
C ASN A 278 -29.73 21.98 -25.89
N LYS A 279 -28.58 22.24 -26.55
CA LYS A 279 -27.32 22.65 -25.89
C LYS A 279 -26.99 21.78 -24.66
N SER A 280 -27.27 20.48 -24.75
CA SER A 280 -27.26 19.56 -23.60
C SER A 280 -25.88 19.46 -22.96
N ALA A 281 -24.80 19.46 -23.76
CA ALA A 281 -23.42 19.51 -23.27
C ALA A 281 -23.16 20.75 -22.40
N ALA A 282 -23.53 21.94 -22.89
CA ALA A 282 -23.32 23.20 -22.17
C ALA A 282 -24.13 23.24 -20.86
N SER A 283 -25.37 22.75 -20.87
CA SER A 283 -26.18 22.67 -19.65
C SER A 283 -25.60 21.69 -18.63
N ALA A 284 -25.11 20.53 -19.08
CA ALA A 284 -24.47 19.55 -18.21
C ALA A 284 -23.14 20.08 -17.64
N ALA A 285 -22.36 20.81 -18.43
CA ALA A 285 -21.13 21.46 -17.99
C ALA A 285 -21.41 22.51 -16.91
N GLN A 286 -22.44 23.34 -17.09
CA GLN A 286 -22.86 24.32 -16.09
C GLN A 286 -23.32 23.66 -14.78
N ALA A 287 -24.11 22.58 -14.88
CA ALA A 287 -24.56 21.82 -13.70
C ALA A 287 -23.39 21.17 -12.95
N THR A 288 -22.41 20.63 -13.68
CA THR A 288 -21.18 20.06 -13.12
C THR A 288 -20.38 21.13 -12.38
N ASN A 289 -20.20 22.31 -12.98
CA ASN A 289 -19.49 23.40 -12.33
C ASN A 289 -20.22 23.91 -11.07
N ALA A 290 -21.55 23.98 -11.10
CA ALA A 290 -22.35 24.34 -9.93
C ALA A 290 -22.21 23.30 -8.80
N LEU A 291 -22.22 22.01 -9.15
CA LEU A 291 -21.96 20.92 -8.21
C LEU A 291 -20.59 21.08 -7.58
N PHE A 292 -19.53 21.26 -8.38
CA PHE A 292 -18.17 21.49 -7.88
C PHE A 292 -18.07 22.70 -6.92
N GLN A 293 -18.71 23.81 -7.27
CA GLN A 293 -18.75 25.01 -6.42
C GLN A 293 -19.45 24.74 -5.07
N SER A 294 -20.55 23.98 -5.07
CA SER A 294 -21.26 23.63 -3.83
C SER A 294 -20.43 22.79 -2.86
N VAL A 295 -19.51 21.95 -3.36
CA VAL A 295 -18.62 21.14 -2.51
C VAL A 295 -17.50 22.00 -1.90
N THR A 296 -17.08 23.04 -2.61
CA THR A 296 -15.91 23.85 -2.26
C THR A 296 -16.25 25.12 -1.47
N SER A 297 -17.52 25.54 -1.44
CA SER A 297 -17.95 26.80 -0.79
C SER A 297 -17.89 26.81 0.74
N ASP A 298 -17.87 25.64 1.41
CA ASP A 298 -17.90 25.52 2.87
C ASP A 298 -16.52 25.28 3.54
N ALA A 299 -15.43 25.30 2.77
CA ALA A 299 -14.11 24.93 3.26
C ALA A 299 -13.32 26.12 3.84
N SER A 300 -12.72 25.93 5.02
CA SER A 300 -11.65 26.83 5.50
C SER A 300 -10.45 26.78 4.53
N PRO A 301 -9.59 27.81 4.46
CA PRO A 301 -8.49 27.87 3.50
C PRO A 301 -7.55 26.66 3.52
N GLN A 302 -7.39 26.00 4.67
CA GLN A 302 -6.56 24.81 4.85
C GLN A 302 -7.25 23.51 4.40
N ARG A 303 -8.58 23.48 4.35
CA ARG A 303 -9.37 22.35 3.85
C ARG A 303 -9.74 22.50 2.37
N ALA A 304 -9.67 23.72 1.83
CA ALA A 304 -10.07 24.02 0.46
C ALA A 304 -9.32 23.17 -0.59
N GLU A 305 -8.03 22.91 -0.41
CA GLU A 305 -7.23 22.05 -1.31
C GLU A 305 -7.77 20.60 -1.31
N GLN A 306 -7.95 20.01 -0.12
CA GLN A 306 -8.42 18.63 0.02
C GLN A 306 -9.84 18.44 -0.52
N HIS A 307 -10.74 19.39 -0.26
CA HIS A 307 -12.11 19.36 -0.77
C HIS A 307 -12.18 19.57 -2.29
N SER A 308 -11.34 20.46 -2.84
CA SER A 308 -11.27 20.69 -4.29
C SER A 308 -10.78 19.45 -5.04
N TYR A 309 -9.75 18.78 -4.50
CA TYR A 309 -9.24 17.55 -5.05
C TYR A 309 -10.28 16.41 -5.01
N ALA A 310 -10.94 16.22 -3.87
CA ALA A 310 -11.97 15.20 -3.70
C ALA A 310 -13.16 15.42 -4.66
N ALA A 311 -13.64 16.67 -4.78
CA ALA A 311 -14.72 17.02 -5.69
C ALA A 311 -14.36 16.74 -7.16
N LEU A 312 -13.12 17.03 -7.57
CA LEU A 312 -12.65 16.68 -8.92
C LEU A 312 -12.62 15.16 -9.13
N CYS A 313 -12.16 14.40 -8.13
CA CYS A 313 -12.16 12.93 -8.23
C CYS A 313 -13.59 12.39 -8.44
N THR A 314 -14.58 12.88 -7.69
CA THR A 314 -15.99 12.49 -7.89
C THR A 314 -16.47 12.72 -9.33
N VAL A 315 -16.14 13.88 -9.92
CA VAL A 315 -16.54 14.19 -11.31
C VAL A 315 -15.90 13.22 -12.30
N TRP A 316 -14.59 12.95 -12.16
CA TRP A 316 -13.85 12.13 -13.12
C TRP A 316 -14.12 10.63 -12.96
N SER A 317 -14.23 10.12 -11.73
CA SER A 317 -14.54 8.70 -11.50
C SER A 317 -15.90 8.33 -12.09
N GLU A 318 -16.92 9.21 -11.99
CA GLU A 318 -18.22 9.00 -12.64
C GLU A 318 -18.11 8.99 -14.17
N LEU A 319 -17.41 9.97 -14.76
CA LEU A 319 -17.12 9.97 -16.21
C LEU A 319 -16.53 8.63 -16.67
N PHE A 320 -15.50 8.13 -15.95
CA PHE A 320 -14.84 6.90 -16.33
C PHE A 320 -15.74 5.67 -16.18
N ASN A 321 -16.64 5.65 -15.20
CA ASN A 321 -17.64 4.59 -15.09
C ASN A 321 -18.55 4.53 -16.34
N PHE A 322 -18.93 5.67 -16.93
CA PHE A 322 -19.70 5.70 -18.18
C PHE A 322 -18.87 5.28 -19.40
N ILE A 323 -17.61 5.70 -19.50
CA ILE A 323 -16.70 5.29 -20.59
C ILE A 323 -16.49 3.76 -20.57
N LYS A 324 -16.28 3.17 -19.39
CA LYS A 324 -16.12 1.71 -19.23
C LYS A 324 -17.32 0.94 -19.78
N GLN A 325 -18.53 1.48 -19.64
CA GLN A 325 -19.78 0.81 -19.99
C GLN A 325 -20.25 1.09 -21.42
N SER A 326 -19.75 2.15 -22.05
CA SER A 326 -20.16 2.57 -23.39
C SER A 326 -19.37 1.85 -24.48
N PRO A 327 -20.01 1.33 -25.56
CA PRO A 327 -19.30 0.85 -26.74
C PRO A 327 -18.49 1.98 -27.41
N ALA A 328 -17.35 1.64 -28.03
CA ALA A 328 -16.42 2.62 -28.60
C ALA A 328 -17.01 3.43 -29.77
N ASP A 329 -17.98 2.87 -30.50
CA ASP A 329 -18.68 3.46 -31.63
C ASP A 329 -20.02 4.12 -31.23
N HIS A 330 -20.39 4.09 -29.95
CA HIS A 330 -21.66 4.63 -29.48
C HIS A 330 -21.63 6.16 -29.39
N SER A 331 -22.75 6.81 -29.74
CA SER A 331 -22.87 8.28 -29.70
C SER A 331 -22.64 8.88 -28.31
N ALA A 332 -22.82 8.09 -27.24
CA ALA A 332 -22.51 8.50 -25.87
C ALA A 332 -21.08 8.99 -25.70
N MET A 333 -20.11 8.36 -26.38
CA MET A 333 -18.70 8.78 -26.29
C MET A 333 -18.52 10.21 -26.78
N GLN A 334 -19.14 10.58 -27.91
CA GLN A 334 -19.05 11.94 -28.45
C GLN A 334 -19.72 12.94 -27.52
N ARG A 335 -20.85 12.59 -26.91
CA ARG A 335 -21.56 13.49 -25.99
C ARG A 335 -20.77 13.80 -24.73
N LEU A 336 -20.02 12.81 -24.23
CA LEU A 336 -19.10 12.99 -23.10
C LEU A 336 -17.91 13.87 -23.49
N VAL A 337 -17.39 13.75 -24.73
CA VAL A 337 -16.37 14.66 -25.28
C VAL A 337 -16.92 16.09 -25.35
N ASP A 338 -18.09 16.29 -25.94
CA ASP A 338 -18.73 17.61 -26.08
C ASP A 338 -18.95 18.26 -24.69
N TRP A 339 -19.31 17.47 -23.68
CA TRP A 339 -19.43 17.93 -22.29
C TRP A 339 -18.09 18.43 -21.71
N ILE A 340 -16.98 17.71 -21.93
CA ILE A 340 -15.65 18.16 -21.51
C ILE A 340 -15.25 19.45 -22.25
N VAL A 341 -15.53 19.54 -23.54
CA VAL A 341 -15.27 20.75 -24.35
C VAL A 341 -16.04 21.95 -23.76
N GLU A 342 -17.31 21.77 -23.41
CA GLU A 342 -18.10 22.84 -22.80
C GLU A 342 -17.66 23.19 -21.38
N LEU A 343 -17.16 22.24 -20.59
CA LEU A 343 -16.57 22.53 -19.28
C LEU A 343 -15.38 23.50 -19.40
N ARG A 344 -14.52 23.34 -20.41
CA ARG A 344 -13.38 24.24 -20.66
C ARG A 344 -13.79 25.66 -21.01
N ASN A 345 -14.96 25.82 -21.62
CA ASN A 345 -15.49 27.15 -21.94
C ASN A 345 -15.93 27.91 -20.67
N LEU A 346 -16.10 27.20 -19.54
CA LEU A 346 -16.39 27.81 -18.24
C LEU A 346 -15.09 28.31 -17.62
N LYS A 347 -14.77 29.60 -17.82
CA LYS A 347 -13.66 30.25 -17.09
C LYS A 347 -14.12 30.64 -15.69
N VAL A 348 -13.74 29.84 -14.69
CA VAL A 348 -14.33 29.98 -13.35
C VAL A 348 -13.32 30.29 -12.24
N GLN A 349 -12.13 29.64 -12.19
CA GLN A 349 -11.17 29.87 -11.08
C GLN A 349 -9.80 29.18 -11.28
N THR A 350 -8.78 29.69 -10.58
CA THR A 350 -7.48 29.01 -10.37
C THR A 350 -7.51 28.29 -9.03
N LEU A 351 -7.21 26.99 -9.03
CA LEU A 351 -7.07 26.13 -7.85
C LEU A 351 -5.59 26.00 -7.46
N HIS A 352 -5.32 25.86 -6.17
CA HIS A 352 -3.99 25.51 -5.68
C HIS A 352 -3.99 24.05 -5.19
N ILE A 353 -3.43 23.14 -5.98
CA ILE A 353 -3.38 21.70 -5.69
C ILE A 353 -1.94 21.21 -5.88
N TRP A 354 -1.41 20.46 -4.91
CA TRP A 354 -0.06 19.89 -4.97
C TRP A 354 1.04 20.94 -5.18
N ASN A 355 0.92 22.09 -4.50
CA ASN A 355 1.80 23.25 -4.66
C ASN A 355 1.87 23.80 -6.09
N ARG A 356 0.83 23.58 -6.91
CA ARG A 356 0.71 24.13 -8.27
C ARG A 356 -0.61 24.88 -8.42
N ASP A 357 -0.54 25.97 -9.17
CA ASP A 357 -1.73 26.68 -9.61
C ASP A 357 -2.26 26.01 -10.87
N ILE A 358 -3.57 25.76 -10.88
CA ILE A 358 -4.26 24.98 -11.91
C ILE A 358 -5.52 25.74 -12.32
N GLU A 359 -5.69 26.01 -13.59
CA GLU A 359 -6.91 26.57 -14.14
C GLU A 359 -8.01 25.48 -14.16
N LEU A 360 -9.04 25.67 -13.34
CA LEU A 360 -10.18 24.75 -13.26
C LEU A 360 -10.82 24.59 -14.64
N TRP A 361 -11.08 23.33 -15.00
CA TRP A 361 -11.57 22.86 -16.31
C TRP A 361 -10.64 23.11 -17.50
N THR A 362 -9.77 24.11 -17.50
CA THR A 362 -8.82 24.34 -18.61
C THR A 362 -7.66 23.37 -18.59
N ASP A 363 -7.00 23.25 -17.43
CA ASP A 363 -5.78 22.45 -17.26
C ASP A 363 -6.07 20.97 -16.97
N LEU A 364 -7.36 20.63 -16.81
CA LEU A 364 -7.90 19.29 -16.57
C LEU A 364 -6.98 18.43 -15.69
N PRO A 365 -6.66 18.91 -14.49
CA PRO A 365 -5.48 18.49 -13.74
C PRO A 365 -5.45 17.02 -13.33
N LEU A 366 -6.55 16.27 -13.50
CA LEU A 366 -6.80 15.02 -12.79
C LEU A 366 -7.47 13.93 -13.64
N LEU A 367 -7.30 13.93 -14.96
CA LEU A 367 -7.42 12.65 -15.67
C LEU A 367 -6.33 11.66 -15.18
N GLY A 368 -5.22 12.20 -14.66
CA GLY A 368 -4.02 11.53 -14.13
C GLY A 368 -4.15 10.06 -13.71
N PRO A 369 -4.56 9.70 -12.49
CA PRO A 369 -4.33 8.34 -11.99
C PRO A 369 -5.13 7.28 -12.75
N GLU A 370 -6.44 7.47 -12.87
CA GLU A 370 -7.32 6.48 -13.53
C GLU A 370 -7.10 6.39 -15.04
N TRP A 371 -6.64 7.47 -15.68
CA TRP A 371 -6.33 7.44 -17.12
C TRP A 371 -4.94 6.84 -17.36
N LEU A 372 -3.93 7.15 -16.54
CA LEU A 372 -2.58 6.60 -16.62
C LEU A 372 -2.55 5.09 -16.33
N GLU A 373 -3.30 4.63 -15.33
CA GLU A 373 -3.39 3.20 -14.98
C GLU A 373 -3.94 2.32 -16.13
N TRP A 374 -4.63 2.92 -17.10
CA TRP A 374 -5.24 2.21 -18.23
C TRP A 374 -4.57 2.46 -19.59
N ILE A 375 -3.69 3.47 -19.71
CA ILE A 375 -2.96 3.78 -20.95
C ILE A 375 -1.75 2.86 -21.17
N GLU A 376 -1.20 2.21 -20.13
CA GLU A 376 -0.15 1.21 -20.36
C GLU A 376 -0.73 0.06 -21.20
N GLU A 377 -0.32 0.02 -22.48
CA GLU A 377 -0.61 -1.01 -23.50
C GLU A 377 -0.18 -2.44 -23.07
N TYR A 378 0.29 -2.61 -21.84
CA TYR A 378 0.94 -3.82 -21.35
C TYR A 378 0.02 -4.76 -20.53
N TYR A 379 -1.20 -4.35 -20.12
CA TYR A 379 -2.03 -5.16 -19.20
C TYR A 379 -3.45 -5.52 -19.63
N VAL A 380 -3.84 -5.31 -20.89
CA VAL A 380 -5.21 -5.65 -21.31
C VAL A 380 -5.16 -6.71 -22.41
N HIS A 381 -5.71 -7.90 -22.10
CA HIS A 381 -5.93 -8.95 -23.09
C HIS A 381 -6.78 -8.38 -24.26
N PRO A 382 -6.43 -8.65 -25.53
CA PRO A 382 -7.15 -8.14 -26.71
C PRO A 382 -8.66 -8.44 -26.74
N GLU A 383 -9.12 -9.38 -25.92
CA GLU A 383 -10.50 -9.89 -25.92
C GLU A 383 -11.50 -9.04 -25.12
N ASP A 384 -11.06 -8.15 -24.23
CA ASP A 384 -11.97 -7.44 -23.30
C ASP A 384 -12.57 -6.14 -23.87
N GLY A 385 -12.07 -5.62 -24.99
CA GLY A 385 -12.61 -4.42 -25.66
C GLY A 385 -12.68 -3.13 -24.81
N LYS A 386 -12.15 -3.13 -23.57
CA LYS A 386 -12.14 -1.99 -22.65
C LYS A 386 -11.03 -1.00 -22.98
N SER A 387 -9.81 -1.49 -23.22
CA SER A 387 -8.68 -0.66 -23.70
C SER A 387 -9.04 0.08 -25.00
N SER A 388 -9.78 -0.57 -25.91
CA SER A 388 -10.26 0.08 -27.13
C SER A 388 -11.29 1.19 -26.88
N ARG A 389 -12.09 1.14 -25.81
CA ARG A 389 -13.06 2.21 -25.46
C ARG A 389 -12.36 3.46 -24.95
N TYR A 390 -11.38 3.29 -24.07
CA TYR A 390 -10.58 4.40 -23.56
C TYR A 390 -9.72 5.03 -24.64
N LYS A 391 -9.06 4.20 -25.45
CA LYS A 391 -8.30 4.67 -26.62
C LYS A 391 -9.19 5.42 -27.60
N ALA A 392 -10.36 4.88 -27.93
CA ALA A 392 -11.33 5.57 -28.78
C ALA A 392 -11.78 6.91 -28.18
N PHE A 393 -12.12 6.94 -26.90
CA PHE A 393 -12.53 8.17 -26.22
C PHE A 393 -11.40 9.22 -26.22
N ARG A 394 -10.15 8.80 -25.98
CA ARG A 394 -8.96 9.66 -26.09
C ARG A 394 -8.84 10.24 -27.49
N ASP A 395 -8.83 9.38 -28.49
CA ASP A 395 -8.59 9.78 -29.88
C ASP A 395 -9.70 10.73 -30.36
N MET A 396 -10.94 10.56 -29.86
CA MET A 396 -12.05 11.50 -30.08
C MET A 396 -11.80 12.86 -29.40
N LEU A 397 -11.35 12.86 -28.15
CA LEU A 397 -11.05 14.07 -27.38
C LEU A 397 -9.88 14.87 -27.98
N GLU A 398 -8.85 14.17 -28.50
CA GLU A 398 -7.71 14.80 -29.18
C GLU A 398 -8.10 15.43 -30.52
N LYS A 399 -9.01 14.77 -31.26
CA LYS A 399 -9.46 15.21 -32.58
C LYS A 399 -10.31 16.49 -32.56
N ASP A 400 -11.11 16.70 -31.51
CA ASP A 400 -12.06 17.82 -31.44
C ASP A 400 -11.42 19.16 -31.01
N GLY A 401 -10.09 19.21 -30.89
CA GLY A 401 -9.33 20.45 -30.85
C GLY A 401 -8.76 20.84 -29.48
N GLY A 402 -7.66 20.18 -29.10
CA GLY A 402 -6.67 20.77 -28.19
C GLY A 402 -6.47 20.04 -26.87
N TYR A 403 -6.70 18.73 -26.84
CA TYR A 403 -6.18 17.89 -25.78
C TYR A 403 -4.85 17.27 -26.23
N ALA A 404 -3.76 17.63 -25.57
CA ALA A 404 -2.56 16.81 -25.57
C ALA A 404 -2.49 16.21 -24.17
N LEU A 405 -2.89 14.95 -24.04
CA LEU A 405 -2.57 14.19 -22.85
C LEU A 405 -1.07 13.93 -22.90
N TYR A 406 -0.29 14.86 -22.38
CA TYR A 406 1.15 14.65 -22.24
C TYR A 406 1.34 13.40 -21.40
N ASN A 407 2.12 12.45 -21.93
CA ASN A 407 2.78 11.47 -21.09
C ASN A 407 3.58 12.29 -20.07
N PHE A 408 3.16 12.28 -18.80
CA PHE A 408 3.80 13.04 -17.70
C PHE A 408 5.27 12.64 -17.45
N TRP A 409 5.83 11.77 -18.29
CA TRP A 409 7.18 11.20 -18.26
C TRP A 409 8.10 11.66 -19.41
N GLN A 410 7.69 12.60 -20.26
CA GLN A 410 8.60 13.27 -21.22
C GLN A 410 9.19 14.57 -20.67
#